data_AF-A0A3P7HVT4-F1
#
_entry.id   AF-A0A3P7HVT4-F1
#
_cell.length_a   1.000
_cell.length_b   1.000
_cell.length_c   1.000
_cell.angle_alpha   90.00
_cell.angle_beta   90.00
_cell.angle_gamma   90.00
#
_symmetry.space_group_name_H-M   'P 1'
#
loop_
_entity.id
_entity.type
_entity.pdbx_description
1 polymer ?
#
loop_
_entity_poly.entity_id
_entity_poly.type
_entity_poly.pdbx_seq_one_letter_code
_entity_poly.pdbx_strand_id
1 'polypeptide(L)'
;MGKQGMFTQGCIHRCNLTFGFSYGNNWLQSAKTYRLDHVSTLLSTTTSCKIKGMRIMEFFIAFLYYRISLYVYMIKIIDTIELINFEKLPAGANGIIAVMSYSGYDIEDALVLNKASLDRGYGRCLVYKHAKGTARKYPNQTYDRLMGPSLDPLTRKPIYKHRVLDQEGIVFAGARIYSKQTMINKHMPVISQESSSPTTQPTAPGSRSIEYKDVSITYKNPLPSYAERVLLTYNDEEAHLIKILLRQTRRPELGDKFSSRHGQKGVCGLIAAQEDMPFNDLGMVPDMIMNPHGYPSRMTVGKLMELLSSKNAVLSGRYHYGTAFGGDQVIDVCNELASRGYNYLGKDMLTSGITGQQLSAYIYFGPIYYQKLKHMVHDKMHARARGPRAVLTRQPTEGRSREGGLRLGEMERDCLIAYGASMLLMERLMVSSDEFKASAAVEVCSECGLIGYQGWCQNCRSSKSLANIKIPYACKLLFQELQSMNIVPRLDLARYT
;
A
#
# COMPACT_ATOMS: atom_id res chain seq x y z
N MET A 1 -1.36 56.44 8.05
CA MET A 1 0.06 56.50 7.67
C MET A 1 0.51 55.10 7.28
N GLY A 2 0.66 54.85 5.99
CA GLY A 2 1.30 53.63 5.50
C GLY A 2 2.82 53.73 5.60
N LYS A 3 3.48 52.58 5.44
CA LYS A 3 4.61 52.46 4.52
C LYS A 3 4.81 51.00 4.15
N GLN A 4 4.64 50.78 2.85
CA GLN A 4 5.19 49.69 2.08
C GLN A 4 6.72 49.63 2.27
N GLY A 5 7.26 48.42 2.22
CA GLY A 5 8.68 48.13 1.98
C GLY A 5 8.75 47.00 0.98
N MET A 6 8.84 47.38 -0.29
CA MET A 6 8.91 46.57 -1.50
C MET A 6 10.39 46.27 -1.82
N PHE A 7 10.61 45.44 -2.85
CA PHE A 7 11.85 45.10 -3.58
C PHE A 7 12.50 43.74 -3.25
N THR A 8 12.75 42.82 -4.20
CA THR A 8 12.33 42.61 -5.61
C THR A 8 12.87 41.28 -6.14
N GLN A 9 12.10 40.65 -7.04
CA GLN A 9 12.45 39.97 -8.30
C GLN A 9 13.40 38.76 -8.37
N GLY A 10 12.88 37.70 -9.01
CA GLY A 10 13.66 36.70 -9.72
C GLY A 10 12.81 35.59 -10.35
N CYS A 11 12.61 35.67 -11.67
CA CYS A 11 12.16 34.62 -12.60
C CYS A 11 10.65 34.28 -12.70
N ILE A 12 9.91 35.14 -13.39
CA ILE A 12 8.79 34.75 -14.27
C ILE A 12 9.38 34.48 -15.66
N HIS A 13 9.41 33.24 -16.12
CA HIS A 13 9.63 32.92 -17.53
C HIS A 13 8.30 32.57 -18.21
N ARG A 14 8.00 33.38 -19.24
CA ARG A 14 6.92 33.22 -20.21
C ARG A 14 6.94 31.82 -20.85
N CYS A 15 5.79 31.15 -20.89
CA CYS A 15 5.48 30.17 -21.92
C CYS A 15 4.26 30.70 -22.69
N ASN A 16 4.53 31.45 -23.76
CA ASN A 16 3.54 31.75 -24.78
C ASN A 16 3.42 30.52 -25.69
N LEU A 17 2.29 29.81 -25.60
CA LEU A 17 1.85 28.88 -26.63
C LEU A 17 0.39 29.22 -26.97
N THR A 18 0.25 30.08 -27.97
CA THR A 18 -0.97 30.28 -28.74
C THR A 18 -1.32 28.98 -29.47
N PHE A 19 -2.37 28.28 -29.03
CA PHE A 19 -3.01 27.23 -29.82
C PHE A 19 -4.25 27.82 -30.50
N GLY A 20 -4.13 28.10 -31.80
CA GLY A 20 -5.26 28.36 -32.66
C GLY A 20 -6.02 27.07 -32.93
N PHE A 21 -7.33 27.08 -32.68
CA PHE A 21 -8.23 26.02 -33.12
C PHE A 21 -8.53 26.22 -34.62
N SER A 22 -8.16 25.23 -35.44
CA SER A 22 -8.70 25.06 -36.79
C SER A 22 -9.39 23.71 -36.86
N TYR A 23 -10.67 23.72 -37.21
CA TYR A 23 -11.48 22.53 -37.43
C TYR A 23 -11.06 21.86 -38.75
N GLY A 24 -10.79 20.56 -38.70
CA GLY A 24 -10.54 19.73 -39.88
C GLY A 24 -10.91 18.28 -39.61
N ASN A 25 -12.01 17.84 -40.24
CA ASN A 25 -12.46 16.45 -40.30
C ASN A 25 -11.40 15.57 -40.95
N ASN A 26 -10.99 14.48 -40.28
CA ASN A 26 -10.62 13.17 -40.86
C ASN A 26 -9.81 12.33 -39.84
N TRP A 27 -10.49 11.56 -39.00
CA TRP A 27 -9.88 10.48 -38.20
C TRP A 27 -10.82 9.28 -38.09
N LEU A 28 -11.32 8.82 -39.23
CA LEU A 28 -12.13 7.60 -39.34
C LEU A 28 -11.42 6.57 -40.21
N GLN A 29 -10.11 6.34 -39.96
CA GLN A 29 -9.33 5.27 -40.63
C GLN A 29 -7.94 5.04 -40.00
N SER A 30 -7.87 4.68 -38.71
CA SER A 30 -6.69 3.99 -38.17
C SER A 30 -6.98 3.32 -36.83
N ALA A 31 -7.81 2.29 -36.86
CA ALA A 31 -8.11 1.44 -35.71
C ALA A 31 -7.87 -0.02 -36.06
N LYS A 32 -6.62 -0.38 -36.38
CA LYS A 32 -6.11 -1.75 -36.30
C LYS A 32 -4.67 -1.70 -35.80
N THR A 33 -4.35 -2.58 -34.85
CA THR A 33 -3.01 -2.88 -34.30
C THR A 33 -2.29 -1.80 -33.48
N TYR A 34 -2.57 -1.70 -32.17
CA TYR A 34 -1.57 -1.27 -31.19
C TYR A 34 -1.68 -2.06 -29.86
N ARG A 35 -0.52 -2.56 -29.42
CA ARG A 35 -0.26 -3.48 -28.29
C ARG A 35 -0.58 -2.89 -26.92
N LEU A 36 -0.92 -3.78 -25.98
CA LEU A 36 -1.32 -3.56 -24.57
C LEU A 36 -0.19 -3.12 -23.60
N ASP A 37 1.00 -2.74 -24.07
CA ASP A 37 2.17 -2.56 -23.19
C ASP A 37 2.44 -1.12 -22.72
N HIS A 38 1.67 -0.12 -23.16
CA HIS A 38 1.94 1.30 -22.84
C HIS A 38 1.06 1.97 -21.77
N VAL A 39 0.14 1.23 -21.13
CA VAL A 39 -0.75 1.82 -20.10
C VAL A 39 -0.03 2.06 -18.75
N SER A 40 1.15 1.44 -18.51
CA SER A 40 1.87 1.62 -17.24
C SER A 40 2.65 2.93 -17.11
N THR A 41 2.97 3.61 -18.21
CA THR A 41 3.99 4.68 -18.21
C THR A 41 3.40 6.10 -18.16
N LEU A 42 2.13 6.28 -18.54
CA LEU A 42 1.43 7.58 -18.51
C LEU A 42 0.92 8.00 -17.11
N LEU A 43 1.07 7.16 -16.09
CA LEU A 43 0.61 7.41 -14.72
C LEU A 43 1.66 8.08 -13.80
N SER A 44 2.86 8.40 -14.31
CA SER A 44 3.98 8.86 -13.46
C SER A 44 4.21 10.37 -13.42
N THR A 45 3.57 11.16 -14.28
CA THR A 45 3.87 12.60 -14.44
C THR A 45 2.61 13.47 -14.46
N THR A 46 1.84 13.49 -13.36
CA THR A 46 0.94 14.62 -13.06
C THR A 46 0.95 14.92 -11.56
N THR A 47 1.44 16.11 -11.26
CA THR A 47 1.62 16.69 -9.94
C THR A 47 0.28 17.10 -9.31
N SER A 48 0.10 16.71 -8.05
CA SER A 48 -0.76 17.33 -7.02
C SER A 48 -2.28 17.55 -7.20
N CYS A 49 -2.97 16.90 -8.16
CA CYS A 49 -4.45 16.78 -8.09
C CYS A 49 -4.89 15.32 -8.32
N LYS A 50 -4.68 14.48 -7.31
CA LYS A 50 -5.06 13.05 -7.34
C LYS A 50 -6.59 12.93 -7.30
N ILE A 51 -7.22 12.69 -8.45
CA ILE A 51 -8.65 12.37 -8.58
C ILE A 51 -8.97 11.20 -7.63
N LYS A 52 -9.68 11.52 -6.54
CA LYS A 52 -9.93 10.61 -5.42
C LYS A 52 -10.79 9.41 -5.88
N GLY A 53 -11.64 9.62 -6.88
CA GLY A 53 -12.43 8.59 -7.55
C GLY A 53 -11.58 7.43 -8.08
N MET A 54 -10.41 7.71 -8.66
CA MET A 54 -9.52 6.67 -9.22
C MET A 54 -8.81 5.79 -8.16
N ARG A 55 -9.02 6.06 -6.87
CA ARG A 55 -8.37 5.34 -5.75
C ARG A 55 -9.36 4.56 -4.90
N ILE A 56 -10.61 4.49 -5.35
CA ILE A 56 -11.64 3.68 -4.74
C ILE A 56 -11.27 2.20 -4.95
N MET A 57 -11.65 1.35 -4.00
CA MET A 57 -11.59 -0.09 -4.22
C MET A 57 -12.66 -0.45 -5.25
N GLU A 58 -12.25 -0.60 -6.50
CA GLU A 58 -13.13 -0.86 -7.63
C GLU A 58 -13.34 -2.36 -7.87
N PHE A 59 -14.52 -2.70 -8.41
CA PHE A 59 -14.72 -3.91 -9.20
C PHE A 59 -14.09 -3.71 -10.58
N PHE A 60 -12.77 -3.94 -10.70
CA PHE A 60 -12.15 -3.99 -12.03
C PHE A 60 -12.43 -5.37 -12.66
N ILE A 61 -13.07 -5.33 -13.84
CA ILE A 61 -13.31 -6.42 -14.79
C ILE A 61 -14.54 -7.30 -14.48
N ALA A 62 -15.54 -7.17 -15.35
CA ALA A 62 -16.80 -7.92 -15.43
C ALA A 62 -16.66 -9.44 -15.71
N PHE A 63 -15.55 -10.07 -15.33
CA PHE A 63 -15.30 -11.52 -15.53
C PHE A 63 -14.94 -12.28 -14.25
N LEU A 64 -14.96 -11.63 -13.08
CA LEU A 64 -14.82 -12.32 -11.80
C LEU A 64 -16.21 -12.66 -11.25
N TYR A 65 -16.61 -13.90 -11.60
CA TYR A 65 -17.75 -14.65 -11.08
C TYR A 65 -17.96 -14.46 -9.57
N TYR A 66 -19.25 -14.55 -9.20
CA TYR A 66 -19.87 -14.37 -7.88
C TYR A 66 -20.24 -12.93 -7.52
N ARG A 67 -21.48 -12.60 -7.89
CA ARG A 67 -22.46 -11.84 -7.10
C ARG A 67 -22.09 -11.85 -5.61
N ILE A 68 -21.44 -10.79 -5.17
CA ILE A 68 -21.62 -10.31 -3.80
C ILE A 68 -22.51 -9.10 -3.97
N SER A 69 -23.81 -9.33 -3.80
CA SER A 69 -24.82 -8.29 -3.68
C SER A 69 -24.41 -7.38 -2.52
N LEU A 70 -23.80 -6.24 -2.83
CA LEU A 70 -23.97 -5.08 -1.98
C LEU A 70 -25.39 -4.56 -2.26
N TYR A 71 -26.23 -4.76 -1.26
CA TYR A 71 -27.64 -4.41 -1.26
C TYR A 71 -27.83 -2.90 -1.49
N VAL A 72 -28.69 -2.58 -2.47
CA VAL A 72 -29.44 -1.33 -2.66
C VAL A 72 -28.61 -0.03 -2.73
N TYR A 73 -28.18 0.30 -3.95
CA TYR A 73 -27.64 1.62 -4.29
C TYR A 73 -28.76 2.63 -4.54
N MET A 74 -29.39 3.13 -3.48
CA MET A 74 -30.32 4.25 -3.60
C MET A 74 -29.58 5.56 -3.43
N ILE A 75 -29.09 6.18 -4.52
CA ILE A 75 -29.29 7.61 -4.89
C ILE A 75 -28.55 7.78 -6.25
N LYS A 76 -29.24 8.27 -7.29
CA LYS A 76 -28.64 8.80 -8.53
C LYS A 76 -28.38 10.28 -8.29
N ILE A 77 -27.14 10.79 -8.38
CA ILE A 77 -26.88 12.21 -8.05
C ILE A 77 -26.58 13.08 -9.26
N ILE A 78 -26.24 12.53 -10.44
CA ILE A 78 -25.80 13.38 -11.56
C ILE A 78 -26.16 12.71 -12.88
N ASP A 79 -26.72 13.45 -13.84
CA ASP A 79 -26.98 12.94 -15.20
C ASP A 79 -25.70 12.39 -15.87
N THR A 80 -24.56 12.96 -15.51
CA THR A 80 -23.24 12.48 -15.97
C THR A 80 -22.94 11.04 -15.54
N ILE A 81 -23.47 10.56 -14.41
CA ILE A 81 -23.30 9.17 -13.93
C ILE A 81 -24.08 8.19 -14.82
N GLU A 82 -25.26 8.60 -15.29
CA GLU A 82 -26.06 7.80 -16.21
C GLU A 82 -25.39 7.67 -17.58
N LEU A 83 -24.86 8.78 -18.11
CA LEU A 83 -24.15 8.79 -19.40
C LEU A 83 -22.95 7.84 -19.42
N ILE A 84 -22.18 7.77 -18.32
CA ILE A 84 -21.03 6.86 -18.20
C ILE A 84 -21.41 5.45 -17.74
N ASN A 85 -22.69 5.18 -17.48
CA ASN A 85 -23.20 3.93 -16.93
C ASN A 85 -22.57 3.51 -15.58
N PHE A 86 -22.09 4.47 -14.78
CA PHE A 86 -21.46 4.15 -13.48
C PHE A 86 -22.47 3.70 -12.43
N GLU A 87 -23.76 3.95 -12.65
CA GLU A 87 -24.86 3.36 -11.86
C GLU A 87 -24.89 1.82 -11.91
N LYS A 88 -24.40 1.21 -13.00
CA LYS A 88 -24.36 -0.26 -13.15
C LYS A 88 -23.22 -0.89 -12.36
N LEU A 89 -22.14 -0.13 -12.11
CA LEU A 89 -20.94 -0.56 -11.38
C LEU A 89 -20.51 0.50 -10.35
N PRO A 90 -21.32 0.73 -9.31
CA PRO A 90 -21.02 1.72 -8.29
C PRO A 90 -19.87 1.28 -7.39
N ALA A 91 -19.05 2.25 -6.95
CA ALA A 91 -17.88 2.02 -6.13
C ALA A 91 -18.02 2.69 -4.75
N GLY A 92 -18.79 2.08 -3.84
CA GLY A 92 -19.10 2.64 -2.51
C GLY A 92 -20.31 1.97 -1.87
N ALA A 93 -20.81 2.55 -0.78
CA ALA A 93 -22.04 2.13 -0.12
C ALA A 93 -22.70 3.35 0.53
N ASN A 94 -24.03 3.35 0.57
CA ASN A 94 -24.77 4.30 1.38
C ASN A 94 -24.70 3.86 2.84
N GLY A 95 -24.32 4.78 3.72
CA GLY A 95 -24.40 4.60 5.16
C GLY A 95 -25.34 5.63 5.75
N ILE A 96 -26.06 5.26 6.81
CA ILE A 96 -26.79 6.23 7.63
C ILE A 96 -25.78 6.98 8.48
N ILE A 97 -25.75 8.31 8.33
CA ILE A 97 -24.77 9.16 8.99
C ILE A 97 -25.47 10.10 9.96
N ALA A 98 -24.89 10.19 11.15
CA ALA A 98 -25.19 11.24 12.12
C ALA A 98 -24.06 12.28 12.10
N VAL A 99 -24.42 13.56 11.97
CA VAL A 99 -23.45 14.66 12.11
C VAL A 99 -23.50 15.17 13.55
N MET A 100 -22.61 14.65 14.38
CA MET A 100 -22.46 15.00 15.79
C MET A 100 -21.05 14.68 16.27
N SER A 101 -20.68 15.22 17.44
CA SER A 101 -19.42 14.88 18.09
C SER A 101 -19.63 13.70 19.04
N TYR A 102 -18.80 12.66 18.95
CA TYR A 102 -18.94 11.44 19.76
C TYR A 102 -17.61 11.04 20.43
N SER A 103 -17.57 11.07 21.77
CA SER A 103 -16.48 10.55 22.62
C SER A 103 -15.06 11.11 22.37
N GLY A 104 -14.89 12.10 21.49
CA GLY A 104 -13.59 12.72 21.16
C GLY A 104 -12.71 11.91 20.20
N TYR A 105 -13.13 10.70 19.81
CA TYR A 105 -12.40 9.87 18.82
C TYR A 105 -12.68 10.25 17.36
N ASP A 106 -13.42 11.34 17.15
CA ASP A 106 -13.82 11.91 15.86
C ASP A 106 -13.20 13.30 15.60
N ILE A 107 -12.18 13.68 16.36
CA ILE A 107 -11.39 14.90 16.14
C ILE A 107 -10.51 14.71 14.88
N GLU A 108 -10.18 15.80 14.18
CA GLU A 108 -9.30 15.81 12.99
C GLU A 108 -9.72 14.84 11.88
N ASP A 109 -10.99 14.92 11.44
CA ASP A 109 -11.59 14.07 10.40
C ASP A 109 -11.64 12.57 10.71
N ALA A 110 -11.44 12.15 11.96
CA ALA A 110 -11.71 10.79 12.34
C ALA A 110 -13.22 10.49 12.29
N LEU A 111 -13.54 9.22 11.99
CA LEU A 111 -14.90 8.73 11.83
C LEU A 111 -15.15 7.63 12.86
N VAL A 112 -16.31 7.65 13.50
CA VAL A 112 -16.76 6.57 14.38
C VAL A 112 -17.66 5.65 13.57
N LEU A 113 -17.38 4.35 13.56
CA LEU A 113 -18.16 3.35 12.85
C LEU A 113 -18.94 2.47 13.82
N ASN A 114 -20.13 2.04 13.41
CA ASN A 114 -20.93 1.09 14.16
C ASN A 114 -20.43 -0.35 13.95
N LYS A 115 -20.07 -1.04 15.02
CA LYS A 115 -19.59 -2.42 15.02
C LYS A 115 -20.59 -3.37 14.35
N ALA A 116 -21.87 -3.27 14.68
CA ALA A 116 -22.90 -4.17 14.16
C ALA A 116 -23.11 -4.00 12.65
N SER A 117 -23.03 -2.76 12.14
CA SER A 117 -23.07 -2.49 10.70
C SER A 117 -21.89 -3.14 9.98
N LEU A 118 -20.68 -3.06 10.55
CA LEU A 118 -19.50 -3.75 10.03
C LEU A 118 -19.62 -5.28 10.06
N ASP A 119 -20.25 -5.84 11.10
CA ASP A 119 -20.52 -7.28 11.22
C ASP A 119 -21.49 -7.76 10.13
N ARG A 120 -22.57 -7.00 9.90
CA ARG A 120 -23.57 -7.23 8.84
C ARG A 120 -22.98 -7.12 7.43
N GLY A 121 -21.90 -6.37 7.25
CA GLY A 121 -21.13 -6.35 6.00
C GLY A 121 -20.76 -4.97 5.47
N TYR A 122 -21.08 -3.89 6.18
CA TYR A 122 -20.75 -2.53 5.76
C TYR A 122 -19.23 -2.36 5.55
N GLY A 123 -18.85 -1.90 4.35
CA GLY A 123 -17.45 -1.65 3.99
C GLY A 123 -16.55 -2.90 3.88
N ARG A 124 -17.11 -4.12 3.85
CA ARG A 124 -16.33 -5.35 3.63
C ARG A 124 -15.70 -5.33 2.24
N CYS A 125 -14.41 -5.61 2.14
CA CYS A 125 -13.70 -5.63 0.87
C CYS A 125 -13.00 -6.96 0.60
N LEU A 126 -12.87 -7.29 -0.69
CA LEU A 126 -12.05 -8.40 -1.17
C LEU A 126 -10.78 -7.81 -1.78
N VAL A 127 -9.63 -8.24 -1.28
CA VAL A 127 -8.32 -7.84 -1.82
C VAL A 127 -7.75 -9.02 -2.58
N TYR A 128 -7.59 -8.82 -3.88
CA TYR A 128 -6.95 -9.79 -4.76
C TYR A 128 -5.48 -9.46 -4.94
N LYS A 129 -4.63 -10.47 -4.79
CA LYS A 129 -3.19 -10.40 -5.11
C LYS A 129 -2.85 -11.55 -6.04
N HIS A 130 -1.89 -11.35 -6.93
CA HIS A 130 -1.42 -12.42 -7.80
C HIS A 130 -0.03 -12.88 -7.37
N ALA A 131 0.19 -14.19 -7.38
CA ALA A 131 1.52 -14.77 -7.38
C ALA A 131 1.76 -15.41 -8.75
N LYS A 132 2.95 -15.22 -9.31
CA LYS A 132 3.32 -15.76 -10.62
C LYS A 132 4.61 -16.57 -10.52
N GLY A 133 4.65 -17.73 -11.15
CA GLY A 133 5.85 -18.54 -11.33
C GLY A 133 5.96 -18.97 -12.78
N THR A 134 7.19 -19.03 -13.29
CA THR A 134 7.48 -19.54 -14.63
C THR A 134 8.47 -20.69 -14.51
N ALA A 135 8.15 -21.86 -15.06
CA ALA A 135 9.11 -22.94 -15.27
C ALA A 135 9.58 -22.88 -16.73
N ARG A 136 10.88 -22.66 -16.93
CA ARG A 136 11.50 -22.44 -18.24
C ARG A 136 12.33 -23.65 -18.64
N LYS A 137 12.47 -23.83 -19.96
CA LYS A 137 13.51 -24.67 -20.55
C LYS A 137 14.71 -23.78 -20.91
N TYR A 138 15.90 -24.32 -20.72
CA TYR A 138 17.16 -23.64 -20.98
C TYR A 138 17.79 -24.16 -22.28
N PRO A 139 18.67 -23.36 -22.94
CA PRO A 139 19.33 -23.79 -24.18
C PRO A 139 20.18 -25.06 -24.05
N ASN A 140 20.69 -25.35 -22.85
CA ASN A 140 21.46 -26.55 -22.52
C ASN A 140 20.57 -27.81 -22.32
N GLN A 141 19.33 -27.78 -22.81
CA GLN A 141 18.31 -28.83 -22.65
C GLN A 141 17.91 -29.13 -21.19
N THR A 142 18.38 -28.34 -20.22
CA THR A 142 17.90 -28.44 -18.83
C THR A 142 16.59 -27.67 -18.68
N TYR A 143 15.80 -28.01 -17.67
CA TYR A 143 14.51 -27.39 -17.43
C TYR A 143 14.26 -27.19 -15.94
N ASP A 144 13.50 -26.16 -15.62
CA ASP A 144 12.95 -25.94 -14.28
C ASP A 144 11.95 -27.05 -13.95
N ARG A 145 12.07 -27.65 -12.76
CA ARG A 145 11.15 -28.70 -12.30
C ARG A 145 10.28 -28.21 -11.15
N LEU A 146 9.02 -28.61 -11.17
CA LEU A 146 8.13 -28.51 -10.03
C LEU A 146 8.21 -29.83 -9.26
N MET A 147 8.30 -29.75 -7.94
CA MET A 147 8.39 -30.93 -7.09
C MET A 147 7.23 -30.96 -6.11
N GLY A 148 6.68 -32.14 -5.88
CA GLY A 148 5.64 -32.35 -4.88
C GLY A 148 6.06 -31.96 -3.46
N PRO A 149 5.14 -32.05 -2.50
CA PRO A 149 5.40 -31.70 -1.11
C PRO A 149 6.42 -32.64 -0.50
N SER A 150 7.45 -32.09 0.15
CA SER A 150 8.33 -32.91 0.99
C SER A 150 7.61 -33.36 2.26
N LEU A 151 7.71 -34.65 2.54
CA LEU A 151 7.15 -35.31 3.71
C LEU A 151 8.19 -35.34 4.84
N ASP A 152 7.72 -35.13 6.06
CA ASP A 152 8.52 -35.37 7.26
C ASP A 152 8.72 -36.89 7.46
N PRO A 153 9.97 -37.38 7.59
CA PRO A 153 10.27 -38.81 7.73
C PRO A 153 9.55 -39.48 8.89
N LEU A 154 9.32 -38.76 10.00
CA LEU A 154 8.73 -39.32 11.20
C LEU A 154 7.20 -39.40 11.11
N THR A 155 6.56 -38.30 10.72
CA THR A 155 5.09 -38.19 10.73
C THR A 155 4.44 -38.58 9.41
N ARG A 156 5.23 -38.76 8.33
CA ARG A 156 4.78 -38.98 6.95
C ARG A 156 3.81 -37.90 6.44
N LYS A 157 3.76 -36.74 7.09
CA LYS A 157 2.92 -35.60 6.72
C LYS A 157 3.76 -34.54 6.03
N PRO A 158 3.18 -33.72 5.13
CA PRO A 158 3.89 -32.59 4.54
C PRO A 158 4.41 -31.62 5.59
N ILE A 159 5.65 -31.15 5.41
CA ILE A 159 6.23 -30.12 6.27
C ILE A 159 5.36 -28.84 6.25
N TYR A 160 5.44 -28.01 7.30
CA TYR A 160 4.64 -26.78 7.38
C TYR A 160 4.75 -25.89 6.12
N LYS A 161 5.97 -25.79 5.54
CA LYS A 161 6.26 -25.04 4.31
C LYS A 161 5.46 -25.57 3.09
N HIS A 162 5.18 -26.86 3.03
CA HIS A 162 4.60 -27.57 1.88
C HIS A 162 3.17 -28.08 2.13
N ARG A 163 2.59 -27.78 3.29
CA ARG A 163 1.25 -28.26 3.69
C ARG A 163 0.12 -27.90 2.72
N VAL A 164 0.25 -26.79 2.01
CA VAL A 164 -0.77 -26.28 1.08
C VAL A 164 -0.54 -26.70 -0.38
N LEU A 165 0.54 -27.46 -0.65
CA LEU A 165 0.88 -27.91 -1.99
C LEU A 165 0.14 -29.20 -2.33
N ASP A 166 -0.25 -29.30 -3.59
CA ASP A 166 -0.71 -30.52 -4.23
C ASP A 166 0.46 -31.40 -4.68
N GLN A 167 0.20 -32.62 -5.16
CA GLN A 167 1.20 -33.60 -5.60
C GLN A 167 2.14 -33.04 -6.68
N GLU A 168 1.65 -32.14 -7.53
CA GLU A 168 2.40 -31.46 -8.60
C GLU A 168 3.33 -30.33 -8.09
N GLY A 169 3.29 -30.00 -6.79
CA GLY A 169 4.12 -28.92 -6.23
C GLY A 169 3.55 -27.52 -6.42
N ILE A 170 2.27 -27.41 -6.73
CA ILE A 170 1.52 -26.15 -6.85
C ILE A 170 0.43 -26.13 -5.77
N VAL A 171 0.09 -24.97 -5.23
CA VAL A 171 -1.03 -24.84 -4.29
C VAL A 171 -2.35 -25.33 -4.90
N PHE A 172 -3.18 -26.03 -4.13
CA PHE A 172 -4.53 -26.40 -4.58
C PHE A 172 -5.52 -25.23 -4.43
N ALA A 173 -6.53 -25.16 -5.31
CA ALA A 173 -7.58 -24.15 -5.21
C ALA A 173 -8.44 -24.37 -3.95
N GLY A 174 -8.75 -23.29 -3.24
CA GLY A 174 -9.41 -23.29 -1.94
C GLY A 174 -8.47 -23.32 -0.73
N ALA A 175 -7.17 -23.58 -0.93
CA ALA A 175 -6.21 -23.67 0.18
C ALA A 175 -6.09 -22.34 0.94
N ARG A 176 -6.12 -22.43 2.28
CA ARG A 176 -5.80 -21.30 3.17
C ARG A 176 -4.28 -21.25 3.40
N ILE A 177 -3.64 -20.26 2.78
CA ILE A 177 -2.19 -20.05 2.81
C ILE A 177 -1.82 -19.14 3.98
N TYR A 178 -0.87 -19.58 4.78
CA TYR A 178 -0.27 -18.84 5.90
C TYR A 178 1.11 -18.29 5.53
N SER A 179 1.61 -17.37 6.36
CA SER A 179 2.93 -16.77 6.17
C SER A 179 4.03 -17.85 6.08
N LYS A 180 4.99 -17.62 5.18
CA LYS A 180 6.15 -18.47 4.87
C LYS A 180 5.84 -19.85 4.27
N GLN A 181 4.58 -20.12 3.90
CA GLN A 181 4.24 -21.31 3.12
C GLN A 181 4.56 -21.13 1.64
N THR A 182 4.87 -22.23 0.97
CA THR A 182 5.21 -22.25 -0.46
C THR A 182 3.94 -22.39 -1.28
N MET A 183 3.84 -21.58 -2.32
CA MET A 183 2.72 -21.60 -3.27
C MET A 183 3.09 -22.35 -4.55
N ILE A 184 4.36 -22.23 -4.98
CA ILE A 184 4.92 -22.90 -6.15
C ILE A 184 6.29 -23.45 -5.75
N ASN A 185 6.43 -24.77 -5.68
CA ASN A 185 7.65 -25.45 -5.30
C ASN A 185 8.54 -25.68 -6.52
N LYS A 186 9.26 -24.62 -6.89
CA LYS A 186 10.10 -24.56 -8.07
C LYS A 186 11.57 -24.85 -7.74
N HIS A 187 12.17 -25.75 -8.50
CA HIS A 187 13.61 -26.04 -8.45
C HIS A 187 14.26 -25.69 -9.79
N MET A 188 15.33 -24.90 -9.75
CA MET A 188 16.08 -24.44 -10.93
C MET A 188 17.41 -25.20 -11.01
N PRO A 189 17.82 -25.69 -12.20
CA PRO A 189 19.13 -26.33 -12.36
C PRO A 189 20.25 -25.32 -12.09
N VAL A 190 21.25 -25.71 -11.31
CA VAL A 190 22.45 -24.90 -11.08
C VAL A 190 23.34 -25.04 -12.30
N ILE A 191 23.31 -24.04 -13.17
CA ILE A 191 24.27 -23.94 -14.26
C ILE A 191 25.55 -23.37 -13.65
N SER A 192 26.39 -24.22 -13.07
CA SER A 192 27.80 -23.89 -12.93
C SER A 192 28.35 -23.77 -14.34
N GLN A 193 28.74 -22.56 -14.76
CA GLN A 193 29.69 -22.46 -15.86
C GLN A 193 30.90 -23.28 -15.42
N GLU A 194 31.15 -24.41 -16.07
CA GLU A 194 32.36 -25.18 -15.87
C GLU A 194 33.54 -24.24 -16.17
N SER A 195 34.13 -23.64 -15.14
CA SER A 195 35.54 -23.36 -15.15
C SER A 195 36.21 -24.73 -15.21
N SER A 196 36.67 -25.08 -16.40
CA SER A 196 37.42 -26.28 -16.72
C SER A 196 38.43 -26.63 -15.63
N SER A 197 38.13 -27.64 -14.82
CA SER A 197 39.14 -28.40 -14.10
C SER A 197 39.46 -29.63 -14.96
N PRO A 198 40.63 -29.70 -15.60
CA PRO A 198 40.96 -30.79 -16.49
C PRO A 198 41.66 -31.87 -15.68
N THR A 199 40.91 -32.78 -15.08
CA THR A 199 41.42 -34.12 -14.71
C THR A 199 40.32 -34.93 -14.06
N THR A 200 39.76 -35.91 -14.77
CA THR A 200 39.93 -37.35 -14.49
C THR A 200 38.97 -38.13 -15.42
N GLN A 201 39.58 -38.95 -16.28
CA GLN A 201 39.11 -40.08 -17.09
C GLN A 201 37.61 -40.27 -17.47
N PRO A 202 37.33 -40.64 -18.74
CA PRO A 202 35.98 -40.90 -19.22
C PRO A 202 35.47 -42.26 -18.72
N THR A 203 34.61 -42.25 -17.70
CA THR A 203 33.86 -43.45 -17.28
C THR A 203 32.38 -43.28 -17.59
N ALA A 204 31.90 -44.11 -18.53
CA ALA A 204 30.52 -44.44 -18.89
C ALA A 204 29.54 -43.28 -19.28
N PRO A 205 28.60 -43.51 -20.22
CA PRO A 205 27.47 -42.61 -20.46
C PRO A 205 26.43 -42.73 -19.32
N GLY A 206 26.86 -42.46 -18.08
CA GLY A 206 25.99 -42.32 -16.92
C GLY A 206 25.48 -40.88 -16.85
N SER A 207 24.18 -40.71 -16.64
CA SER A 207 23.50 -39.42 -16.51
C SER A 207 24.31 -38.43 -15.69
N ARG A 208 24.77 -37.33 -16.30
CA ARG A 208 25.26 -36.18 -15.53
C ARG A 208 24.15 -35.75 -14.58
N SER A 209 24.33 -35.97 -13.28
CA SER A 209 23.36 -35.59 -12.26
C SER A 209 23.34 -34.07 -12.15
N ILE A 210 22.36 -33.44 -12.78
CA ILE A 210 22.16 -31.99 -12.71
C ILE A 210 21.75 -31.64 -11.27
N GLU A 211 22.52 -30.77 -10.61
CA GLU A 211 22.17 -30.24 -9.30
C GLU A 211 21.06 -29.18 -9.43
N TYR A 212 20.10 -29.18 -8.51
CA TYR A 212 18.96 -28.26 -8.52
C TYR A 212 18.91 -27.44 -7.23
N LYS A 213 18.70 -26.13 -7.39
CA LYS A 213 18.50 -25.18 -6.29
C LYS A 213 17.02 -24.84 -6.12
N ASP A 214 16.55 -24.81 -4.87
CA ASP A 214 15.20 -24.35 -4.52
C ASP A 214 15.06 -22.84 -4.80
N VAL A 215 14.11 -22.48 -5.69
CA VAL A 215 13.70 -21.10 -6.01
C VAL A 215 12.18 -20.99 -5.91
N SER A 216 11.63 -21.66 -4.90
CA SER A 216 10.21 -21.69 -4.60
C SER A 216 9.63 -20.32 -4.29
N ILE A 217 8.37 -20.14 -4.69
CA ILE A 217 7.65 -18.89 -4.50
C ILE A 217 6.83 -19.00 -3.22
N THR A 218 7.25 -18.24 -2.22
CA THR A 218 6.67 -18.27 -0.88
C THR A 218 5.74 -17.08 -0.62
N TYR A 219 4.75 -17.31 0.23
CA TYR A 219 3.81 -16.30 0.66
C TYR A 219 4.39 -15.46 1.81
N LYS A 220 4.52 -14.15 1.59
CA LYS A 220 5.24 -13.25 2.53
C LYS A 220 4.33 -12.45 3.47
N ASN A 221 3.05 -12.29 3.16
CA ASN A 221 2.20 -11.43 3.98
C ASN A 221 1.92 -12.09 5.34
N PRO A 222 1.70 -11.28 6.40
CA PRO A 222 1.39 -11.82 7.73
C PRO A 222 -0.01 -12.44 7.79
N LEU A 223 -0.99 -11.82 7.13
CA LEU A 223 -2.36 -12.29 7.12
C LEU A 223 -2.54 -13.48 6.17
N PRO A 224 -3.35 -14.48 6.53
CA PRO A 224 -3.63 -15.59 5.64
C PRO A 224 -4.42 -15.14 4.41
N SER A 225 -4.25 -15.86 3.30
CA SER A 225 -5.01 -15.67 2.07
C SER A 225 -5.51 -16.99 1.53
N TYR A 226 -6.63 -16.99 0.81
CA TYR A 226 -7.12 -18.17 0.12
C TYR A 226 -6.61 -18.18 -1.33
N ALA A 227 -6.10 -19.31 -1.80
CA ALA A 227 -5.90 -19.53 -3.23
C ALA A 227 -7.28 -19.73 -3.87
N GLU A 228 -7.78 -18.78 -4.63
CA GLU A 228 -9.10 -18.92 -5.25
C GLU A 228 -9.01 -19.64 -6.60
N ARG A 229 -8.03 -19.26 -7.42
CA ARG A 229 -7.82 -19.85 -8.73
C ARG A 229 -6.35 -20.07 -8.97
N VAL A 230 -6.05 -21.19 -9.62
CA VAL A 230 -4.71 -21.53 -10.11
C VAL A 230 -4.84 -21.70 -11.61
N LEU A 231 -4.12 -20.87 -12.35
CA LEU A 231 -4.11 -20.86 -13.80
C LEU A 231 -2.77 -21.41 -14.27
N LEU A 232 -2.83 -22.45 -15.10
CA LEU A 232 -1.70 -23.02 -15.81
C LEU A 232 -1.82 -22.66 -17.28
N THR A 233 -0.82 -21.99 -17.81
CA THR A 233 -0.77 -21.54 -19.20
C THR A 233 0.61 -21.80 -19.77
N TYR A 234 0.69 -21.92 -21.08
CA TYR A 234 1.94 -22.09 -21.82
C TYR A 234 2.16 -20.83 -22.64
N ASN A 235 3.39 -20.33 -22.65
CA ASN A 235 3.80 -19.32 -23.62
C ASN A 235 4.32 -20.00 -24.90
N ASP A 236 4.45 -19.23 -25.98
CA ASP A 236 5.00 -19.69 -27.26
C ASP A 236 6.44 -20.25 -27.13
N GLU A 237 7.17 -19.84 -26.09
CA GLU A 237 8.51 -20.34 -25.74
C GLU A 237 8.50 -21.67 -24.94
N GLU A 238 7.39 -22.41 -24.94
CA GLU A 238 7.17 -23.63 -24.13
C GLU A 238 7.38 -23.46 -22.62
N ALA A 239 7.38 -22.23 -22.12
CA ALA A 239 7.51 -21.94 -20.70
C ALA A 239 6.17 -22.15 -19.99
N HIS A 240 6.14 -22.98 -18.94
CA HIS A 240 4.97 -23.14 -18.11
C HIS A 240 4.80 -21.91 -17.21
N LEU A 241 3.72 -21.15 -17.44
CA LEU A 241 3.34 -19.99 -16.65
C LEU A 241 2.22 -20.36 -15.67
N ILE A 242 2.53 -20.25 -14.39
CA ILE A 242 1.64 -20.54 -13.27
C ILE A 242 1.23 -19.21 -12.65
N LYS A 243 -0.07 -18.90 -12.66
CA LYS A 243 -0.63 -17.72 -11.98
C LYS A 243 -1.60 -18.17 -10.90
N ILE A 244 -1.39 -17.71 -9.68
CA ILE A 244 -2.24 -17.99 -8.54
C ILE A 244 -2.94 -16.70 -8.15
N LEU A 245 -4.28 -16.73 -8.14
CA LEU A 245 -5.11 -15.64 -7.64
C LEU A 245 -5.37 -15.87 -6.16
N LEU A 246 -4.81 -14.98 -5.34
CA LEU A 246 -4.99 -14.98 -3.89
C LEU A 246 -6.09 -14.00 -3.51
N ARG A 247 -7.04 -14.45 -2.70
CA ARG A 247 -8.11 -13.61 -2.15
C ARG A 247 -7.94 -13.44 -0.64
N GLN A 248 -8.11 -12.20 -0.19
CA GLN A 248 -8.23 -11.86 1.22
C GLN A 248 -9.54 -11.11 1.46
N THR A 249 -10.41 -11.64 2.30
CA THR A 249 -11.59 -10.91 2.77
C THR A 249 -11.20 -10.06 3.96
N ARG A 250 -11.39 -8.74 3.86
CA ARG A 250 -11.03 -7.78 4.90
C ARG A 250 -12.25 -7.02 5.37
N ARG A 251 -12.52 -7.11 6.67
CA ARG A 251 -13.46 -6.23 7.37
C ARG A 251 -12.76 -4.89 7.65
N PRO A 252 -13.46 -3.74 7.61
CA PRO A 252 -12.91 -2.49 8.09
C PRO A 252 -12.44 -2.59 9.55
N GLU A 253 -11.28 -2.01 9.82
CA GLU A 253 -10.67 -1.92 11.14
C GLU A 253 -10.23 -0.47 11.43
N LEU A 254 -9.75 -0.22 12.64
CA LEU A 254 -9.21 1.09 13.03
C LEU A 254 -8.06 1.47 12.11
N GLY A 255 -8.02 2.72 11.64
CA GLY A 255 -6.99 3.17 10.69
C GLY A 255 -7.35 3.01 9.21
N ASP A 256 -8.44 2.29 8.87
CA ASP A 256 -8.92 2.22 7.49
C ASP A 256 -9.49 3.57 7.01
N LYS A 257 -9.25 3.89 5.74
CA LYS A 257 -9.58 5.19 5.17
C LYS A 257 -10.88 5.18 4.37
N PHE A 258 -11.75 6.12 4.67
CA PHE A 258 -13.02 6.36 4.00
C PHE A 258 -13.05 7.77 3.41
N SER A 259 -13.91 7.98 2.42
CA SER A 259 -14.12 9.30 1.81
C SER A 259 -15.58 9.48 1.42
N SER A 260 -16.09 10.68 1.67
CA SER A 260 -17.30 11.14 0.97
C SER A 260 -16.95 11.56 -0.45
N ARG A 261 -17.98 11.77 -1.28
CA ARG A 261 -17.82 12.31 -2.65
C ARG A 261 -17.34 13.76 -2.66
N HIS A 262 -17.65 14.51 -1.60
CA HIS A 262 -17.24 15.90 -1.41
C HIS A 262 -15.80 16.06 -0.91
N GLY A 263 -14.98 15.02 -1.05
CA GLY A 263 -13.56 15.08 -0.76
C GLY A 263 -13.19 15.15 0.73
N GLN A 264 -14.16 15.02 1.64
CA GLN A 264 -13.92 14.83 3.07
C GLN A 264 -13.45 13.40 3.30
N LYS A 265 -12.15 13.26 3.59
CA LYS A 265 -11.54 11.97 3.87
C LYS A 265 -11.43 11.83 5.37
N GLY A 266 -11.77 10.66 5.88
CA GLY A 266 -11.59 10.33 7.27
C GLY A 266 -10.98 8.97 7.46
N VAL A 267 -10.46 8.75 8.65
CA VAL A 267 -9.92 7.46 9.09
C VAL A 267 -10.85 6.93 10.17
N CYS A 268 -11.07 5.61 10.21
CA CYS A 268 -11.80 4.98 11.30
C CYS A 268 -11.04 5.19 12.62
N GLY A 269 -11.57 6.05 13.49
CA GLY A 269 -10.98 6.41 14.80
C GLY A 269 -11.46 5.51 15.93
N LEU A 270 -12.76 5.17 15.93
CA LEU A 270 -13.38 4.27 16.90
C LEU A 270 -14.41 3.37 16.21
N ILE A 271 -14.52 2.13 16.68
CA ILE A 271 -15.60 1.22 16.32
C ILE A 271 -16.46 1.03 17.58
N ALA A 272 -17.60 1.71 17.64
CA ALA A 272 -18.51 1.69 18.78
C ALA A 272 -19.50 0.51 18.69
N ALA A 273 -19.92 -0.04 19.84
CA ALA A 273 -20.99 -1.04 19.86
C ALA A 273 -22.33 -0.41 19.44
N GLN A 274 -23.26 -1.21 18.92
CA GLN A 274 -24.56 -0.68 18.47
C GLN A 274 -25.39 -0.14 19.64
N GLU A 275 -25.24 -0.71 20.84
CA GLU A 275 -25.93 -0.30 22.05
C GLU A 275 -25.51 1.09 22.56
N ASP A 276 -24.25 1.47 22.37
CA ASP A 276 -23.74 2.78 22.79
C ASP A 276 -24.11 3.90 21.80
N MET A 277 -24.46 3.52 20.56
CA MET A 277 -24.74 4.48 19.49
C MET A 277 -26.08 5.19 19.72
N PRO A 278 -26.16 6.48 19.38
CA PRO A 278 -27.42 7.22 19.51
C PRO A 278 -28.45 6.68 18.51
N PHE A 279 -29.71 6.66 18.89
CA PHE A 279 -30.80 6.16 18.07
C PHE A 279 -31.94 7.17 17.98
N ASN A 280 -32.68 7.17 16.88
CA ASN A 280 -33.88 8.01 16.73
C ASN A 280 -35.12 7.32 17.29
N ASP A 281 -36.23 8.04 17.40
CA ASP A 281 -37.51 7.52 17.93
C ASP A 281 -38.07 6.33 17.11
N LEU A 282 -37.64 6.20 15.85
CA LEU A 282 -37.98 5.08 14.96
C LEU A 282 -37.05 3.86 15.13
N GLY A 283 -36.05 3.93 16.01
CA GLY A 283 -35.07 2.87 16.26
C GLY A 283 -33.92 2.80 15.24
N MET A 284 -33.76 3.79 14.36
CA MET A 284 -32.63 3.89 13.44
C MET A 284 -31.37 4.28 14.20
N VAL A 285 -30.29 3.55 13.94
CA VAL A 285 -28.95 3.77 14.51
C VAL A 285 -28.01 4.15 13.36
N PRO A 286 -27.12 5.15 13.51
CA PRO A 286 -26.16 5.49 12.48
C PRO A 286 -25.17 4.33 12.24
N ASP A 287 -24.77 4.17 10.98
CA ASP A 287 -23.65 3.31 10.59
C ASP A 287 -22.30 4.01 10.85
N MET A 288 -22.31 5.34 10.76
CA MET A 288 -21.13 6.18 10.93
C MET A 288 -21.50 7.54 11.52
N ILE A 289 -20.65 8.03 12.42
CA ILE A 289 -20.74 9.39 12.96
C ILE A 289 -19.62 10.22 12.35
N MET A 290 -19.98 11.42 11.91
CA MET A 290 -19.01 12.42 11.48
C MET A 290 -19.11 13.68 12.34
N ASN A 291 -17.95 14.16 12.74
CA ASN A 291 -17.82 15.41 13.46
C ASN A 291 -18.28 16.65 12.63
N PRO A 292 -19.13 17.53 13.19
CA PRO A 292 -19.57 18.76 12.54
C PRO A 292 -18.44 19.77 12.25
N HIS A 293 -17.30 19.74 12.97
CA HIS A 293 -16.24 20.73 12.84
C HIS A 293 -15.62 20.82 11.43
N GLY A 294 -15.70 19.74 10.64
CA GLY A 294 -15.18 19.72 9.27
C GLY A 294 -15.98 20.54 8.25
N TYR A 295 -17.27 20.83 8.52
CA TYR A 295 -18.15 21.48 7.56
C TYR A 295 -17.89 22.99 7.42
N PRO A 296 -17.81 23.80 8.50
CA PRO A 296 -17.59 25.24 8.39
C PRO A 296 -16.24 25.60 7.76
N SER A 297 -15.18 24.90 8.15
CA SER A 297 -13.82 25.18 7.67
C SER A 297 -13.65 24.89 6.18
N ARG A 298 -14.31 23.84 5.66
CA ARG A 298 -14.16 23.39 4.26
C ARG A 298 -15.26 23.85 3.33
N MET A 299 -16.32 24.47 3.87
CA MET A 299 -17.46 24.98 3.12
C MET A 299 -18.09 23.94 2.18
N THR A 300 -18.12 22.67 2.59
CA THR A 300 -18.68 21.56 1.78
C THR A 300 -20.20 21.47 1.96
N VAL A 301 -20.92 22.48 1.49
CA VAL A 301 -22.39 22.59 1.62
C VAL A 301 -23.10 21.49 0.83
N GLY A 302 -22.53 21.07 -0.31
CA GLY A 302 -23.10 20.00 -1.15
C GLY A 302 -23.30 18.68 -0.41
N LYS A 303 -22.53 18.40 0.66
CA LYS A 303 -22.73 17.22 1.50
C LYS A 303 -24.00 17.31 2.37
N LEU A 304 -24.34 18.52 2.81
CA LEU A 304 -25.58 18.76 3.56
C LEU A 304 -26.78 18.59 2.61
N MET A 305 -26.73 19.24 1.45
CA MET A 305 -27.76 19.08 0.42
C MET A 305 -27.93 17.61 0.01
N GLU A 306 -26.83 16.87 -0.18
CA GLU A 306 -26.86 15.43 -0.46
C GLU A 306 -27.66 14.66 0.60
N LEU A 307 -27.44 14.90 1.89
CA LEU A 307 -28.14 14.18 2.96
C LEU A 307 -29.66 14.44 2.90
N LEU A 308 -30.08 15.69 2.70
CA LEU A 308 -31.50 16.05 2.60
C LEU A 308 -32.17 15.36 1.43
N SER A 309 -31.62 15.53 0.23
CA SER A 309 -32.13 14.90 -0.99
C SER A 309 -32.12 13.38 -0.86
N SER A 310 -31.08 12.80 -0.23
CA SER A 310 -30.98 11.35 -0.05
C SER A 310 -31.99 10.81 0.95
N LYS A 311 -32.27 11.54 2.03
CA LYS A 311 -33.31 11.17 2.99
C LYS A 311 -34.69 11.21 2.35
N ASN A 312 -34.98 12.27 1.58
CA ASN A 312 -36.23 12.40 0.85
C ASN A 312 -36.35 11.32 -0.25
N ALA A 313 -35.27 10.99 -0.96
CA ALA A 313 -35.23 9.96 -2.00
C ALA A 313 -35.70 8.59 -1.49
N VAL A 314 -35.20 8.20 -0.32
CA VAL A 314 -35.52 6.90 0.29
C VAL A 314 -36.98 6.87 0.73
N LEU A 315 -37.53 7.99 1.20
CA LEU A 315 -38.95 8.08 1.59
C LEU A 315 -39.86 8.15 0.37
N SER A 316 -39.47 8.86 -0.69
CA SER A 316 -40.25 9.07 -1.91
C SER A 316 -40.20 7.91 -2.89
N GLY A 317 -39.20 7.04 -2.77
CA GLY A 317 -38.93 6.00 -3.75
C GLY A 317 -38.48 6.57 -5.10
N ARG A 318 -38.07 7.85 -5.13
CA ARG A 318 -37.56 8.53 -6.33
C ARG A 318 -36.09 8.84 -6.17
N TYR A 319 -35.40 8.91 -7.30
CA TYR A 319 -34.04 9.41 -7.32
C TYR A 319 -34.04 10.92 -7.49
N HIS A 320 -33.30 11.62 -6.63
CA HIS A 320 -33.14 13.07 -6.69
C HIS A 320 -31.86 13.45 -7.40
N TYR A 321 -31.95 14.34 -8.39
CA TYR A 321 -30.81 14.73 -9.21
C TYR A 321 -30.11 15.96 -8.62
N GLY A 322 -28.78 15.88 -8.51
CA GLY A 322 -27.90 16.97 -8.09
C GLY A 322 -26.89 17.31 -9.19
N THR A 323 -27.37 17.43 -10.43
CA THR A 323 -26.53 17.75 -11.59
C THR A 323 -25.89 19.12 -11.45
N ALA A 324 -24.64 19.27 -11.90
CA ALA A 324 -23.94 20.56 -11.84
C ALA A 324 -24.76 21.65 -12.55
N PHE A 325 -24.90 22.81 -11.89
CA PHE A 325 -25.69 23.95 -12.37
C PHE A 325 -27.21 23.71 -12.54
N GLY A 326 -27.72 22.59 -12.02
CA GLY A 326 -29.14 22.25 -12.03
C GLY A 326 -29.51 21.34 -10.86
N GLY A 327 -30.48 20.46 -11.09
CA GLY A 327 -30.97 19.52 -10.10
C GLY A 327 -32.10 20.05 -9.22
N ASP A 328 -32.50 19.22 -8.26
CA ASP A 328 -33.64 19.47 -7.39
C ASP A 328 -33.31 20.57 -6.38
N GLN A 329 -34.25 21.53 -6.25
CA GLN A 329 -34.07 22.65 -5.33
C GLN A 329 -34.28 22.20 -3.88
N VAL A 330 -33.48 22.77 -2.97
CA VAL A 330 -33.54 22.43 -1.54
C VAL A 330 -34.92 22.75 -0.95
N ILE A 331 -35.57 23.81 -1.43
CA ILE A 331 -36.90 24.24 -0.94
C ILE A 331 -37.94 23.15 -1.20
N ASP A 332 -37.94 22.56 -2.40
CA ASP A 332 -38.88 21.51 -2.79
C ASP A 332 -38.65 20.24 -1.96
N VAL A 333 -37.38 19.84 -1.80
CA VAL A 333 -36.98 18.71 -0.96
C VAL A 333 -37.41 18.91 0.50
N CYS A 334 -37.25 20.11 1.05
CA CYS A 334 -37.68 20.45 2.41
C CYS A 334 -39.20 20.31 2.59
N ASN A 335 -39.98 20.80 1.62
CA ASN A 335 -41.45 20.72 1.65
C ASN A 335 -41.94 19.27 1.51
N GLU A 336 -41.34 18.50 0.61
CA GLU A 336 -41.64 17.07 0.44
C GLU A 336 -41.32 16.28 1.71
N LEU A 337 -40.19 16.57 2.36
CA LEU A 337 -39.78 15.87 3.58
C LEU A 337 -40.71 16.22 4.77
N ALA A 338 -41.16 17.49 4.85
CA ALA A 338 -42.16 17.92 5.82
C ALA A 338 -43.52 17.25 5.61
N SER A 339 -43.96 17.09 4.36
CA SER A 339 -45.23 16.39 4.03
C SER A 339 -45.26 14.93 4.48
N ARG A 340 -44.08 14.34 4.74
CA ARG A 340 -43.89 12.95 5.16
C ARG A 340 -43.62 12.80 6.65
N GLY A 341 -43.81 13.87 7.44
CA GLY A 341 -43.68 13.84 8.89
C GLY A 341 -42.25 13.91 9.44
N TYR A 342 -41.26 14.21 8.59
CA TYR A 342 -39.90 14.53 9.05
C TYR A 342 -39.70 16.04 9.13
N ASN A 343 -38.71 16.47 9.90
CA ASN A 343 -38.34 17.89 9.98
C ASN A 343 -37.81 18.39 8.63
N TYR A 344 -38.32 19.50 8.10
CA TYR A 344 -37.90 20.11 6.83
C TYR A 344 -36.38 20.27 6.68
N LEU A 345 -35.63 20.49 7.79
CA LEU A 345 -34.17 20.57 7.79
C LEU A 345 -33.44 19.22 7.93
N GLY A 346 -34.13 18.08 7.89
CA GLY A 346 -33.51 16.75 8.01
C GLY A 346 -32.84 16.46 9.36
N LYS A 347 -33.07 17.29 10.38
CA LYS A 347 -32.59 17.08 11.74
C LYS A 347 -33.60 16.26 12.53
N ASP A 348 -33.13 15.19 13.18
CA ASP A 348 -33.94 14.32 14.00
C ASP A 348 -33.57 14.47 15.48
N MET A 349 -34.49 14.11 16.36
CA MET A 349 -34.19 13.91 17.78
C MET A 349 -33.51 12.55 17.94
N LEU A 350 -32.34 12.54 18.57
CA LEU A 350 -31.66 11.30 18.92
C LEU A 350 -31.59 11.16 20.44
N THR A 351 -31.73 9.93 20.91
CA THR A 351 -31.53 9.53 22.29
C THR A 351 -30.14 8.92 22.43
N SER A 352 -29.42 9.29 23.49
CA SER A 352 -28.09 8.77 23.80
C SER A 352 -28.17 7.29 24.16
N GLY A 353 -27.43 6.43 23.46
CA GLY A 353 -27.34 5.00 23.80
C GLY A 353 -26.66 4.74 25.15
N ILE A 354 -25.77 5.64 25.58
CA ILE A 354 -25.01 5.48 26.83
C ILE A 354 -25.86 5.83 28.06
N THR A 355 -26.58 6.95 28.01
CA THR A 355 -27.32 7.48 29.17
C THR A 355 -28.82 7.21 29.11
N GLY A 356 -29.35 6.84 27.94
CA GLY A 356 -30.78 6.72 27.70
C GLY A 356 -31.54 8.05 27.67
N GLN A 357 -30.84 9.18 27.86
CA GLN A 357 -31.44 10.51 27.82
C GLN A 357 -31.45 11.08 26.41
N GLN A 358 -32.46 11.89 26.10
CA GLN A 358 -32.53 12.61 24.83
C GLN A 358 -31.39 13.62 24.72
N LEU A 359 -30.76 13.72 23.54
CA LEU A 359 -29.75 14.74 23.30
C LEU A 359 -30.40 16.12 23.28
N SER A 360 -29.73 17.12 23.87
CA SER A 360 -30.25 18.48 23.97
C SER A 360 -30.38 19.19 22.61
N ALA A 361 -29.66 18.74 21.59
CA ALA A 361 -29.67 19.29 20.25
C ALA A 361 -30.17 18.27 19.22
N TYR A 362 -30.90 18.76 18.22
CA TYR A 362 -31.29 17.96 17.06
C TYR A 362 -30.08 17.63 16.20
N ILE A 363 -29.98 16.37 15.80
CA ILE A 363 -28.83 15.85 15.05
C ILE A 363 -29.19 15.71 13.59
N TYR A 364 -28.30 16.16 12.72
CA TYR A 364 -28.47 16.01 11.28
C TYR A 364 -28.24 14.55 10.89
N PHE A 365 -29.27 13.88 10.38
CA PHE A 365 -29.33 12.43 10.29
C PHE A 365 -29.93 11.97 8.97
N GLY A 366 -29.18 11.16 8.21
CA GLY A 366 -29.66 10.63 6.94
C GLY A 366 -28.61 9.86 6.15
N PRO A 367 -29.03 9.25 5.02
CA PRO A 367 -28.14 8.48 4.16
C PRO A 367 -27.17 9.40 3.40
N ILE A 368 -25.88 9.04 3.39
CA ILE A 368 -24.86 9.69 2.56
C ILE A 368 -24.01 8.60 1.89
N TYR A 369 -23.61 8.84 0.65
CA TYR A 369 -22.77 7.91 -0.09
C TYR A 369 -21.31 8.02 0.35
N TYR A 370 -20.75 6.92 0.83
CA TYR A 370 -19.34 6.81 1.24
C TYR A 370 -18.57 5.76 0.45
N GLN A 371 -17.30 6.05 0.26
CA GLN A 371 -16.37 5.23 -0.51
C GLN A 371 -15.26 4.74 0.40
N LYS A 372 -15.05 3.42 0.43
CA LYS A 372 -13.87 2.84 1.07
C LYS A 372 -12.67 2.98 0.14
N LEU A 373 -11.59 3.58 0.64
CA LEU A 373 -10.38 3.79 -0.14
C LEU A 373 -9.43 2.60 -0.02
N LYS A 374 -8.55 2.43 -1.03
CA LYS A 374 -7.52 1.38 -1.01
C LYS A 374 -6.48 1.48 0.12
N HIS A 375 -6.46 2.58 0.86
CA HIS A 375 -5.46 2.81 1.90
C HIS A 375 -5.93 2.16 3.21
N MET A 376 -5.63 0.87 3.35
CA MET A 376 -5.91 0.09 4.56
C MET A 376 -4.67 0.04 5.47
N VAL A 377 -4.88 -0.05 6.78
CA VAL A 377 -3.78 -0.05 7.76
C VAL A 377 -2.93 -1.33 7.67
N HIS A 378 -3.54 -2.49 7.44
CA HIS A 378 -2.83 -3.77 7.25
C HIS A 378 -1.76 -3.73 6.14
N ASP A 379 -2.00 -3.01 5.05
CA ASP A 379 -1.02 -2.88 3.95
C ASP A 379 0.07 -1.83 4.26
N LYS A 380 -0.04 -1.08 5.36
CA LYS A 380 0.92 -0.06 5.76
C LYS A 380 1.75 -0.42 6.99
N MET A 381 1.21 -1.21 7.91
CA MET A 381 1.96 -1.63 9.09
C MET A 381 3.23 -2.38 8.69
N HIS A 382 4.39 -1.88 9.16
CA HIS A 382 5.70 -2.43 8.85
C HIS A 382 6.64 -2.25 10.03
N ALA A 383 7.37 -3.31 10.37
CA ALA A 383 8.34 -3.31 11.44
C ALA A 383 9.56 -4.12 11.03
N ARG A 384 10.73 -3.70 11.50
CA ARG A 384 12.01 -4.36 11.25
C ARG A 384 12.80 -4.42 12.55
N ALA A 385 13.19 -5.62 12.96
CA ALA A 385 14.15 -5.83 14.03
C ALA A 385 15.58 -5.93 13.45
N ARG A 386 15.88 -7.08 12.83
CA ARG A 386 17.07 -7.30 11.99
C ARG A 386 16.60 -7.90 10.66
N GLY A 387 17.37 -7.71 9.61
CA GLY A 387 16.97 -8.14 8.28
C GLY A 387 18.14 -8.16 7.31
N PRO A 388 17.88 -8.56 6.06
CA PRO A 388 18.90 -8.58 5.03
C PRO A 388 19.53 -7.20 4.84
N ARG A 389 20.80 -7.22 4.43
CA ARG A 389 21.60 -6.03 4.13
C ARG A 389 22.00 -6.06 2.66
N ALA A 390 22.16 -4.89 2.07
CA ALA A 390 22.74 -4.77 0.74
C ALA A 390 24.17 -5.32 0.76
N VAL A 391 24.57 -6.05 -0.29
CA VAL A 391 25.91 -6.66 -0.35
C VAL A 391 27.00 -5.60 -0.43
N LEU A 392 26.79 -4.56 -1.26
CA LEU A 392 27.76 -3.49 -1.49
C LEU A 392 28.01 -2.67 -0.22
N THR A 393 26.96 -2.07 0.36
CA THR A 393 27.09 -1.10 1.46
C THR A 393 26.90 -1.70 2.85
N ARG A 394 26.47 -2.97 2.95
CA ARG A 394 26.10 -3.62 4.22
C ARG A 394 25.03 -2.88 5.03
N GLN A 395 24.30 -1.98 4.40
CA GLN A 395 23.19 -1.23 4.98
C GLN A 395 21.89 -2.03 4.89
N PRO A 396 20.92 -1.75 5.78
CA PRO A 396 19.54 -2.20 5.64
C PRO A 396 18.99 -2.06 4.22
N THR A 397 18.35 -3.10 3.68
CA THR A 397 17.63 -3.03 2.39
C THR A 397 16.53 -1.96 2.41
N GLU A 398 16.19 -1.44 1.23
CA GLU A 398 15.06 -0.53 1.05
C GLU A 398 13.75 -1.28 0.79
N GLY A 399 12.65 -0.74 1.33
CA GLY A 399 11.29 -1.15 1.02
C GLY A 399 10.78 -2.40 1.75
N ARG A 400 9.48 -2.40 2.06
CA ARG A 400 8.79 -3.48 2.81
C ARG A 400 8.91 -4.86 2.15
N SER A 401 8.89 -4.92 0.82
CA SER A 401 8.93 -6.18 0.05
C SER A 401 10.25 -6.95 0.20
N ARG A 402 11.32 -6.25 0.58
CA ARG A 402 12.67 -6.78 0.83
C ARG A 402 13.03 -6.78 2.32
N GLU A 403 12.00 -6.74 3.19
CA GLU A 403 12.17 -6.64 4.65
C GLU A 403 13.04 -5.43 5.04
N GLY A 404 12.89 -4.35 4.27
CA GLY A 404 13.67 -3.13 4.38
C GLY A 404 13.38 -2.32 5.63
N GLY A 405 14.30 -1.42 5.99
CA GLY A 405 14.11 -0.48 7.11
C GLY A 405 13.34 0.78 6.69
N LEU A 406 13.05 1.64 7.67
CA LEU A 406 12.74 3.04 7.39
C LEU A 406 14.06 3.80 7.19
N ARG A 407 14.06 4.76 6.28
CA ARG A 407 15.21 5.61 6.01
C ARG A 407 15.19 6.81 6.95
N LEU A 408 16.31 7.08 7.62
CA LEU A 408 16.58 8.35 8.28
C LEU A 408 17.36 9.19 7.28
N GLY A 409 16.70 10.19 6.70
CA GLY A 409 17.25 11.06 5.68
C GLY A 409 17.96 12.28 6.27
N GLU A 410 18.29 13.22 5.39
CA GLU A 410 18.98 14.46 5.76
C GLU A 410 18.10 15.34 6.65
N MET A 411 16.80 15.45 6.35
CA MET A 411 15.86 16.23 7.16
C MET A 411 15.69 15.64 8.58
N GLU A 412 15.58 14.32 8.71
CA GLU A 412 15.47 13.68 10.01
C GLU A 412 16.77 13.80 10.82
N ARG A 413 17.93 13.75 10.15
CA ARG A 413 19.24 14.01 10.79
C ARG A 413 19.28 15.43 11.34
N ASP A 414 18.90 16.41 10.54
CA ASP A 414 18.97 17.82 10.94
C ASP A 414 18.04 18.12 12.13
N CYS A 415 16.88 17.45 12.19
CA CYS A 415 16.01 17.49 13.35
C CYS A 415 16.73 17.00 14.62
N LEU A 416 17.41 15.85 14.57
CA LEU A 416 18.15 15.31 15.72
C LEU A 416 19.31 16.19 16.17
N ILE A 417 19.99 16.84 15.22
CA ILE A 417 21.05 17.82 15.52
C ILE A 417 20.47 19.03 16.24
N ALA A 418 19.32 19.55 15.77
CA ALA A 418 18.65 20.69 16.41
C ALA A 418 18.21 20.40 17.85
N TYR A 419 17.83 19.16 18.16
CA TYR A 419 17.56 18.72 19.54
C TYR A 419 18.82 18.58 20.41
N GLY A 420 20.02 18.60 19.83
CA GLY A 420 21.27 18.34 20.55
C GLY A 420 21.47 16.87 20.95
N ALA A 421 20.75 15.94 20.32
CA ALA A 421 20.73 14.52 20.69
C ALA A 421 21.93 13.74 20.09
N SER A 422 23.15 14.12 20.46
CA SER A 422 24.40 13.61 19.88
C SER A 422 24.56 12.08 19.99
N MET A 423 24.26 11.51 21.16
CA MET A 423 24.38 10.06 21.39
C MET A 423 23.32 9.27 20.62
N LEU A 424 22.10 9.80 20.51
CA LEU A 424 21.03 9.18 19.71
C LEU A 424 21.38 9.19 18.22
N LEU A 425 21.98 10.28 17.73
CA LEU A 425 22.43 10.39 16.35
C LEU A 425 23.51 9.34 16.04
N MET A 426 24.51 9.18 16.92
CA MET A 426 25.54 8.15 16.77
C MET A 426 24.93 6.74 16.81
N GLU A 427 24.00 6.48 17.71
CA GLU A 427 23.37 5.17 17.83
C GLU A 427 22.52 4.83 16.59
N ARG A 428 21.70 5.76 16.09
CA ARG A 428 20.85 5.54 14.91
C ARG A 428 21.64 5.45 13.60
N LEU A 429 22.60 6.37 13.37
CA LEU A 429 23.30 6.47 12.08
C LEU A 429 24.51 5.54 11.96
N MET A 430 25.10 5.09 13.07
CA MET A 430 26.26 4.19 13.04
C MET A 430 25.92 2.81 13.61
N VAL A 431 25.59 2.73 14.90
CA VAL A 431 25.44 1.45 15.63
C VAL A 431 24.30 0.59 15.06
N SER A 432 23.13 1.20 14.84
CA SER A 432 21.94 0.53 14.30
C SER A 432 21.94 0.36 12.77
N SER A 433 22.95 0.90 12.07
CA SER A 433 23.09 0.80 10.61
C SER A 433 24.21 -0.19 10.26
N ASP A 434 25.38 0.32 9.90
CA ASP A 434 26.49 -0.36 9.26
C ASP A 434 27.78 -0.22 10.06
N GLU A 435 27.66 -0.23 11.38
CA GLU A 435 28.81 -0.33 12.27
C GLU A 435 29.65 -1.56 11.92
N PHE A 436 30.93 -1.32 11.68
CA PHE A 436 31.88 -2.33 11.30
C PHE A 436 32.73 -2.73 12.53
N LYS A 437 32.25 -3.75 13.28
CA LYS A 437 32.86 -4.25 14.53
C LYS A 437 33.47 -5.67 14.42
N ALA A 438 34.69 -5.80 14.93
CA ALA A 438 35.20 -6.89 15.80
C ALA A 438 35.66 -8.27 15.27
N SER A 439 35.87 -8.48 13.97
CA SER A 439 36.84 -9.49 13.47
C SER A 439 37.59 -9.06 12.21
N ALA A 440 37.21 -7.89 11.70
CA ALA A 440 37.82 -7.16 10.62
C ALA A 440 37.62 -5.68 10.95
N ALA A 441 38.10 -5.20 12.11
CA ALA A 441 38.12 -3.75 12.32
C ALA A 441 38.91 -3.11 11.17
N VAL A 442 38.59 -1.87 10.80
CA VAL A 442 39.48 -1.14 9.89
C VAL A 442 40.74 -0.85 10.71
N GLU A 443 41.76 -1.66 10.45
CA GLU A 443 43.08 -1.44 10.98
C GLU A 443 43.69 -0.30 10.18
N VAL A 444 44.15 0.74 10.86
CA VAL A 444 44.76 1.89 10.22
C VAL A 444 46.18 2.00 10.75
N CYS A 445 47.14 2.15 9.83
CA CYS A 445 48.54 2.36 10.18
C CYS A 445 48.74 3.79 10.69
N SER A 446 49.26 3.96 11.91
CA SER A 446 49.56 5.27 12.51
C SER A 446 50.66 6.04 11.78
N GLU A 447 51.51 5.36 11.01
CA GLU A 447 52.61 6.01 10.27
C GLU A 447 52.16 6.53 8.89
N CYS A 448 51.45 5.70 8.11
CA CYS A 448 51.07 6.05 6.74
C CYS A 448 49.60 6.46 6.57
N GLY A 449 48.77 6.29 7.60
CA GLY A 449 47.35 6.66 7.60
C GLY A 449 46.48 5.84 6.66
N LEU A 450 46.96 4.71 6.15
CA LEU A 450 46.24 3.83 5.24
C LEU A 450 45.62 2.65 5.98
N ILE A 451 44.56 2.11 5.38
CA ILE A 451 43.87 0.93 5.86
C ILE A 451 44.73 -0.32 5.59
N GLY A 452 45.05 -1.07 6.66
CA GLY A 452 45.67 -2.38 6.62
C GLY A 452 44.66 -3.52 6.54
N TYR A 453 45.17 -4.75 6.48
CA TYR A 453 44.37 -5.96 6.46
C TYR A 453 45.05 -7.07 7.27
N GLN A 454 44.29 -7.72 8.15
CA GLN A 454 44.75 -8.87 8.95
C GLN A 454 46.06 -8.62 9.74
N GLY A 455 46.16 -7.50 10.43
CA GLY A 455 47.32 -7.14 11.24
C GLY A 455 48.54 -6.73 10.41
N TRP A 456 48.36 -6.40 9.13
CA TRP A 456 49.46 -6.05 8.23
C TRP A 456 49.19 -4.78 7.42
N CYS A 457 50.15 -3.85 7.44
CA CYS A 457 50.18 -2.71 6.53
C CYS A 457 51.03 -3.04 5.30
N GLN A 458 50.40 -3.14 4.12
CA GLN A 458 51.13 -3.45 2.88
C GLN A 458 52.10 -2.34 2.45
N ASN A 459 51.81 -1.09 2.81
CA ASN A 459 52.63 0.06 2.42
C ASN A 459 53.90 0.18 3.29
N CYS A 460 53.77 0.09 4.62
CA CYS A 460 54.91 0.12 5.54
C CYS A 460 55.61 -1.23 5.69
N ARG A 461 54.98 -2.32 5.21
CA ARG A 461 55.42 -3.72 5.41
C ARG A 461 55.72 -4.03 6.88
N SER A 462 54.83 -3.55 7.75
CA SER A 462 54.97 -3.69 9.20
C SER A 462 53.61 -3.96 9.85
N SER A 463 53.65 -4.64 11.00
CA SER A 463 52.50 -4.91 11.86
C SER A 463 52.50 -4.08 13.15
N LYS A 464 53.58 -3.36 13.45
CA LYS A 464 53.80 -2.70 14.75
C LYS A 464 52.93 -1.47 14.99
N SER A 465 52.53 -0.76 13.94
CA SER A 465 51.89 0.56 14.02
C SER A 465 50.41 0.54 13.62
N LEU A 466 49.71 -0.59 13.78
CA LEU A 466 48.29 -0.71 13.44
C LEU A 466 47.38 -0.43 14.64
N ALA A 467 46.36 0.38 14.41
CA ALA A 467 45.32 0.71 15.40
C ALA A 467 43.93 0.37 14.86
N ASN A 468 43.06 -0.11 15.76
CA ASN A 468 41.69 -0.46 15.44
C ASN A 468 40.76 0.74 15.62
N ILE A 469 40.08 1.16 14.56
CA ILE A 469 39.07 2.23 14.63
C ILE A 469 37.65 1.71 14.38
N LYS A 470 36.66 2.37 15.02
CA LYS A 470 35.24 2.15 14.74
C LYS A 470 34.78 3.19 13.74
N ILE A 471 34.40 2.75 12.54
CA ILE A 471 33.82 3.62 11.50
C ILE A 471 32.61 2.95 10.84
N PRO A 472 31.66 3.74 10.28
CA PRO A 472 30.63 3.21 9.41
C PRO A 472 31.23 2.55 8.16
N TYR A 473 30.67 1.42 7.73
CA TYR A 473 31.16 0.72 6.54
C TYR A 473 31.06 1.58 5.27
N ALA A 474 30.03 2.41 5.15
CA ALA A 474 29.89 3.35 4.04
C ALA A 474 31.08 4.32 3.93
N CYS A 475 31.64 4.77 5.07
CA CYS A 475 32.83 5.62 5.08
C CYS A 475 34.08 4.87 4.63
N LYS A 476 34.25 3.61 5.05
CA LYS A 476 35.31 2.73 4.54
C LYS A 476 35.22 2.57 3.02
N LEU A 477 34.01 2.32 2.51
CA LEU A 477 33.78 2.16 1.07
C LEU A 477 34.15 3.44 0.31
N LEU A 478 33.73 4.60 0.82
CA LEU A 478 34.10 5.91 0.26
C LEU A 478 35.63 6.07 0.17
N PHE A 479 36.39 5.68 1.20
CA PHE A 479 37.85 5.77 1.15
C PHE A 479 38.45 4.88 0.05
N GLN A 480 37.89 3.70 -0.19
CA GLN A 480 38.34 2.82 -1.27
C GLN A 480 37.99 3.38 -2.67
N GLU A 481 36.79 3.96 -2.80
CA GLU A 481 36.38 4.65 -4.03
C GLU A 481 37.29 5.86 -4.33
N LEU A 482 37.59 6.69 -3.33
CA LEU A 482 38.53 7.80 -3.47
C LEU A 482 39.95 7.33 -3.86
N GLN A 483 40.46 6.26 -3.23
CA GLN A 483 41.75 5.68 -3.60
C GLN A 483 41.79 5.19 -5.05
N SER A 484 40.70 4.62 -5.55
CA SER A 484 40.60 4.20 -6.97
C SER A 484 40.64 5.39 -7.94
N MET A 485 40.20 6.56 -7.49
CA MET A 485 40.30 7.84 -8.22
C MET A 485 41.63 8.58 -7.95
N ASN A 486 42.60 7.91 -7.32
CA ASN A 486 43.91 8.46 -6.95
C ASN A 486 43.84 9.64 -5.94
N ILE A 487 42.74 9.74 -5.18
CA ILE A 487 42.60 10.65 -4.04
C ILE A 487 42.84 9.81 -2.78
N VAL A 488 43.97 10.01 -2.11
CA VAL A 488 44.39 9.16 -0.99
C VAL A 488 43.97 9.78 0.36
N PRO A 489 42.94 9.25 1.06
CA PRO A 489 42.59 9.71 2.39
C PRO A 489 43.56 9.13 3.42
N ARG A 490 44.54 9.93 3.85
CA ARG A 490 45.45 9.56 4.95
C ARG A 490 44.83 9.97 6.28
N LEU A 491 44.63 8.98 7.16
CA LEU A 491 44.05 9.18 8.48
C LEU A 491 45.13 9.49 9.52
N ASP A 492 44.88 10.49 10.35
CA ASP A 492 45.65 10.76 11.57
C ASP A 492 44.85 10.31 12.79
N LEU A 493 45.50 9.60 13.72
CA LEU A 493 44.83 8.90 14.81
C LEU A 493 45.28 9.45 16.16
N ALA A 494 44.32 9.98 16.91
CA ALA A 494 44.50 10.35 18.31
C ALA A 494 43.91 9.29 19.26
N ARG A 495 44.45 9.18 20.48
CA ARG A 495 43.88 8.31 21.52
C ARG A 495 42.58 8.90 22.03
N TYR A 496 41.60 8.04 22.31
CA TYR A 496 40.42 8.43 23.07
C TYR A 496 40.87 8.77 24.50
N THR A 497 40.61 9.99 24.96
CA THR A 497 40.84 10.43 26.35
C THR A 497 39.61 10.24 27.18
#